data_AF-M6W926-F1
#
_entry.id   AF-M6W926-F1
#
_cell.length_a   1.000
_cell.length_b   1.000
_cell.length_c   1.000
_cell.angle_alpha   90.00
_cell.angle_beta   90.00
_cell.angle_gamma   90.00
#
_symmetry.space_group_name_H-M   'P 1'
#
loop_
_entity.id
_entity.type
_entity.pdbx_description
1 polymer ?
#
loop_
_entity_poly.entity_id
_entity_poly.type
_entity_poly.pdbx_seq_one_letter_code
_entity_poly.pdbx_strand_id
1 'polypeptide(L)'
;MILIVSPNNPTGSVLNESDFYSLKNTLKNYNIPLVIDEVFSDYVYGEDLHKTLTDSDIPVITVNGLSKILGLPGMKLSWILLSGPKFWKQKAKEYLELISDTYLSVNTPVQNVLSDLLQWKNLIQSQITKRIQRNLSFLKRILNDVNISKVVRCDFPNAGWYCVLESEKFFPEEEFSLRLLKEKKSICSSWRNVRFSERKEPGKNRPEPFDGNGIVRDRLERNSVESFNSTLELVQKLSSVGAALPRHCLPSSECRSSHGS
;
A
#
# COMPACT_ATOMS: atom_id res chain seq x y z
N MET A 1 -14.13 -0.67 18.72
CA MET A 1 -13.77 0.06 17.49
C MET A 1 -13.11 -0.92 16.54
N ILE A 2 -13.43 -0.86 15.26
CA ILE A 2 -12.80 -1.68 14.21
C ILE A 2 -12.03 -0.74 13.28
N LEU A 3 -10.82 -1.14 12.87
CA LEU A 3 -10.00 -0.42 11.90
C LEU A 3 -9.94 -1.23 10.60
N ILE A 4 -10.16 -0.56 9.48
CA ILE A 4 -10.03 -1.12 8.14
C ILE A 4 -9.11 -0.23 7.33
N VAL A 5 -8.29 -0.85 6.49
CA VAL A 5 -7.49 -0.17 5.48
C VAL A 5 -8.05 -0.57 4.13
N SER A 6 -8.68 0.37 3.43
CA SER A 6 -9.29 0.14 2.13
C SER A 6 -9.14 1.39 1.25
N PRO A 7 -8.35 1.33 0.18
CA PRO A 7 -7.60 0.16 -0.29
C PRO A 7 -6.47 -0.31 0.63
N ASN A 8 -6.33 -1.62 0.76
CA ASN A 8 -5.36 -2.23 1.67
C ASN A 8 -3.93 -2.11 1.13
N ASN A 9 -3.00 -1.71 2.01
CA ASN A 9 -1.57 -1.89 1.79
C ASN A 9 -1.10 -3.00 2.73
N PRO A 10 -0.54 -4.12 2.23
CA PRO A 10 0.14 -4.28 0.93
C PRO A 10 -0.64 -5.06 -0.12
N THR A 11 -1.82 -5.60 0.19
CA THR A 11 -2.52 -6.54 -0.71
C THR A 11 -3.18 -5.85 -1.91
N GLY A 12 -3.50 -4.56 -1.80
CA GLY A 12 -4.29 -3.83 -2.78
C GLY A 12 -5.75 -4.27 -2.85
N SER A 13 -6.25 -5.02 -1.87
CA SER A 13 -7.66 -5.40 -1.79
C SER A 13 -8.53 -4.18 -1.46
N VAL A 14 -9.69 -4.10 -2.08
CA VAL A 14 -10.67 -3.02 -1.89
C VAL A 14 -11.94 -3.63 -1.31
N LEU A 15 -12.48 -3.00 -0.28
CA LEU A 15 -13.79 -3.35 0.26
C LEU A 15 -14.87 -2.87 -0.72
N ASN A 16 -15.64 -3.79 -1.29
CA ASN A 16 -16.74 -3.44 -2.18
C ASN A 16 -17.94 -2.91 -1.38
N GLU A 17 -18.92 -2.35 -2.09
CA GLU A 17 -20.11 -1.73 -1.49
C GLU A 17 -20.94 -2.72 -0.65
N SER A 18 -21.10 -3.96 -1.11
CA SER A 18 -21.86 -4.99 -0.38
C SER A 18 -21.20 -5.43 0.91
N ASP A 19 -19.87 -5.60 0.90
CA ASP A 19 -19.09 -5.97 2.08
C ASP A 19 -19.12 -4.83 3.09
N PHE A 20 -18.99 -3.59 2.60
CA PHE A 20 -19.11 -2.40 3.43
C PHE A 20 -20.49 -2.30 4.09
N TYR A 21 -21.58 -2.51 3.34
CA TYR A 21 -22.94 -2.46 3.89
C TYR A 21 -23.18 -3.56 4.93
N SER A 22 -22.69 -4.77 4.66
CA SER A 22 -22.78 -5.93 5.57
C SER A 22 -22.01 -5.66 6.87
N LEU A 23 -20.80 -5.14 6.77
CA LEU A 23 -20.00 -4.70 7.91
C LEU A 23 -20.74 -3.62 8.69
N LYS A 24 -21.18 -2.55 8.03
CA LYS A 24 -21.87 -1.42 8.65
C LYS A 24 -23.08 -1.86 9.49
N ASN A 25 -23.91 -2.76 8.95
CA ASN A 25 -25.06 -3.32 9.67
C ASN A 25 -24.65 -4.10 10.91
N THR A 26 -23.58 -4.88 10.81
CA THR A 26 -23.02 -5.60 11.95
C THR A 26 -22.55 -4.62 13.02
N LEU A 27 -21.75 -3.62 12.64
CA LEU A 27 -21.22 -2.61 13.56
C LEU A 27 -22.33 -1.80 14.24
N LYS A 28 -23.41 -1.50 13.52
CA LYS A 28 -24.60 -0.83 14.04
C LYS A 28 -25.23 -1.62 15.18
N ASN A 29 -25.43 -2.92 15.01
CA ASN A 29 -26.06 -3.79 16.00
C ASN A 29 -25.25 -3.88 17.31
N TYR A 30 -23.91 -3.77 17.21
CA TYR A 30 -23.02 -3.83 18.37
C TYR A 30 -22.56 -2.46 18.87
N ASN A 31 -23.05 -1.36 18.28
CA ASN A 31 -22.63 0.01 18.59
C ASN A 31 -21.10 0.19 18.54
N ILE A 32 -20.44 -0.40 17.53
CA ILE A 32 -18.99 -0.38 17.36
C ILE A 32 -18.60 0.73 16.36
N PRO A 33 -17.75 1.70 16.73
CA PRO A 33 -17.22 2.67 15.79
C PRO A 33 -16.28 2.06 14.75
N LEU A 34 -16.32 2.59 13.54
CA LEU A 34 -15.45 2.21 12.43
C LEU A 34 -14.38 3.28 12.19
N VAL A 35 -13.14 2.86 11.97
CA VAL A 35 -12.07 3.68 11.43
C VAL A 35 -11.69 3.13 10.07
N ILE A 36 -11.64 3.98 9.05
CA ILE A 36 -11.26 3.60 7.69
C ILE A 36 -10.04 4.44 7.28
N ASP A 37 -8.94 3.77 6.99
CA ASP A 37 -7.79 4.37 6.31
C ASP A 37 -8.00 4.29 4.80
N GLU A 38 -8.26 5.45 4.19
CA GLU A 38 -8.54 5.61 2.76
C GLU A 38 -7.40 6.31 2.03
N VAL A 39 -6.17 6.28 2.54
CA VAL A 39 -5.04 6.98 1.90
C VAL A 39 -4.78 6.53 0.45
N PHE A 40 -5.21 5.33 0.07
CA PHE A 40 -5.07 4.81 -1.29
C PHE A 40 -6.34 4.91 -2.15
N SER A 41 -7.41 5.55 -1.66
CA SER A 41 -8.73 5.61 -2.33
C SER A 41 -8.68 6.16 -3.77
N ASP A 42 -7.76 7.08 -4.06
CA ASP A 42 -7.59 7.64 -5.41
C ASP A 42 -6.86 6.69 -6.39
N TYR A 43 -6.33 5.56 -5.91
CA TYR A 43 -5.55 4.60 -6.71
C TYR A 43 -6.23 3.25 -6.86
N VAL A 44 -7.56 3.23 -6.96
CA VAL A 44 -8.32 2.02 -7.34
C VAL A 44 -8.23 1.78 -8.84
N TYR A 45 -8.11 0.52 -9.24
CA TYR A 45 -8.07 0.10 -10.64
C TYR A 45 -9.45 -0.32 -11.11
N GLY A 46 -9.77 -0.04 -12.37
CA GLY A 46 -11.05 -0.39 -12.98
C GLY A 46 -12.05 0.77 -12.92
N GLU A 47 -13.34 0.43 -13.07
CA GLU A 47 -14.43 1.42 -13.17
C GLU A 47 -15.12 1.71 -11.83
N ASP A 48 -14.90 0.86 -10.82
CA ASP A 48 -15.47 1.05 -9.49
C ASP A 48 -14.70 2.15 -8.74
N LEU A 49 -15.20 3.37 -8.86
CA LEU A 49 -14.70 4.51 -8.11
C LEU A 49 -14.98 4.31 -6.62
N HIS A 50 -13.93 4.36 -5.79
CA HIS A 50 -14.06 4.40 -4.34
C HIS A 50 -14.87 5.62 -3.91
N LYS A 51 -15.86 5.42 -3.06
CA LYS A 51 -16.68 6.50 -2.48
C LYS A 51 -16.45 6.58 -0.98
N THR A 52 -15.83 7.68 -0.53
CA THR A 52 -15.68 7.99 0.89
C THR A 52 -17.05 8.12 1.54
N LEU A 53 -17.20 7.51 2.72
CA LEU A 53 -18.46 7.53 3.45
C LEU A 53 -18.66 8.85 4.21
N THR A 54 -19.47 9.74 3.66
CA THR A 54 -19.77 11.05 4.26
C THR A 54 -21.08 11.09 5.05
N ASP A 55 -22.00 10.16 4.81
CA ASP A 55 -23.33 10.14 5.43
C ASP A 55 -23.66 8.77 6.07
N SER A 56 -23.07 8.54 7.24
CA SER A 56 -23.24 7.30 8.00
C SER A 56 -24.20 7.51 9.17
N ASP A 57 -25.02 6.51 9.45
CA ASP A 57 -25.83 6.39 10.67
C ASP A 57 -25.08 5.71 11.82
N ILE A 58 -23.87 5.20 11.56
CA ILE A 58 -22.93 4.73 12.60
C ILE A 58 -21.73 5.68 12.73
N PRO A 59 -21.08 5.73 13.90
CA PRO A 59 -19.78 6.38 14.07
C PRO A 59 -18.70 5.88 13.10
N VAL A 60 -18.23 6.76 12.21
CA VAL A 60 -17.12 6.48 11.27
C VAL A 60 -16.09 7.60 11.29
N ILE A 61 -14.82 7.20 11.43
CA ILE A 61 -13.64 8.06 11.30
C ILE A 61 -12.92 7.66 10.02
N THR A 62 -12.87 8.54 9.03
CA THR A 62 -12.08 8.31 7.81
C THR A 62 -10.78 9.10 7.87
N VAL A 63 -9.67 8.46 7.53
CA VAL A 63 -8.33 9.07 7.51
C VAL A 63 -7.82 9.13 6.08
N ASN A 64 -7.29 10.29 5.67
CA ASN A 64 -6.65 10.47 4.37
C ASN A 64 -5.55 11.56 4.44
N GLY A 65 -4.77 11.77 3.38
CA GLY A 65 -3.74 12.81 3.36
C GLY A 65 -2.93 12.92 2.07
N LEU A 66 -2.06 13.94 2.02
CA LEU A 66 -1.32 14.32 0.81
C LEU A 66 -0.27 13.29 0.36
N SER A 67 0.17 12.43 1.27
CA SER A 67 1.24 11.46 1.04
C SER A 67 1.05 10.63 -0.22
N LYS A 68 -0.20 10.25 -0.50
CA LYS A 68 -0.56 9.43 -1.65
C LYS A 68 -1.29 10.26 -2.70
N ILE A 69 -2.27 11.07 -2.30
CA ILE A 69 -3.09 11.90 -3.22
C ILE A 69 -2.21 12.69 -4.19
N LEU A 70 -1.14 13.32 -3.69
CA LEU A 70 -0.20 14.13 -4.49
C LEU A 70 1.20 13.53 -4.58
N GLY A 71 1.42 12.31 -4.05
CA GLY A 71 2.77 11.75 -3.97
C GLY A 71 3.75 12.59 -3.13
N LEU A 72 3.24 13.33 -2.12
CA LEU A 72 4.01 14.26 -1.30
C LEU A 72 4.13 13.80 0.17
N PRO A 73 4.75 12.64 0.47
CA PRO A 73 4.85 12.14 1.85
C PRO A 73 5.67 13.05 2.79
N GLY A 74 6.54 13.89 2.23
CA GLY A 74 7.35 14.85 2.98
C GLY A 74 6.56 16.04 3.53
N MET A 75 5.37 16.33 2.99
CA MET A 75 4.55 17.47 3.42
C MET A 75 3.87 17.26 4.77
N LYS A 76 3.78 16.00 5.23
CA LYS A 76 3.26 15.63 6.56
C LYS A 76 1.90 16.26 6.88
N LEU A 77 0.99 16.29 5.89
CA LEU A 77 -0.38 16.76 6.05
C LEU A 77 -1.37 15.63 5.76
N SER A 78 -2.23 15.37 6.73
CA SER A 78 -3.36 14.43 6.70
C SER A 78 -4.56 15.05 7.42
N TRP A 79 -5.74 14.49 7.21
CA TRP A 79 -6.97 14.94 7.84
C TRP A 79 -7.84 13.76 8.27
N ILE A 80 -8.77 14.07 9.17
CA ILE A 80 -9.79 13.15 9.66
C ILE A 80 -11.15 13.69 9.23
N LEU A 81 -11.96 12.83 8.63
CA LEU A 81 -13.36 13.09 8.33
C LEU A 81 -14.24 12.31 9.31
N LEU A 82 -15.11 13.01 10.02
CA LEU A 82 -16.07 12.41 10.95
C LEU A 82 -17.44 12.27 10.28
N SER A 83 -17.95 11.04 10.20
CA SER A 83 -19.29 10.69 9.71
C SER A 83 -20.04 9.92 10.80
N GLY A 84 -21.36 10.07 10.90
CA GLY A 84 -22.14 9.47 11.99
C GLY A 84 -23.15 10.40 12.68
N PRO A 85 -23.79 9.92 13.75
CA PRO A 85 -24.74 10.68 14.56
C PRO A 85 -24.16 12.01 15.05
N LYS A 86 -24.98 13.08 14.99
CA LYS A 86 -24.54 14.46 15.30
C LYS A 86 -23.87 14.59 16.67
N PHE A 87 -24.46 14.01 17.71
CA PHE A 87 -23.91 14.05 19.07
C PHE A 87 -22.53 13.39 19.15
N TRP A 88 -22.37 12.23 18.50
CA TRP A 88 -21.10 11.52 18.46
C TRP A 88 -20.03 12.34 17.74
N LYS A 89 -20.36 12.94 16.57
CA LYS A 89 -19.42 13.79 15.82
C LYS A 89 -18.95 14.99 16.64
N GLN A 90 -19.86 15.64 17.38
CA GLN A 90 -19.51 16.77 18.25
C GLN A 90 -18.53 16.34 19.35
N LYS A 91 -18.82 15.25 20.05
CA LYS A 91 -17.93 14.70 21.09
C LYS A 91 -16.57 14.27 20.54
N ALA A 92 -16.56 13.58 19.40
CA ALA A 92 -15.32 13.17 18.74
C ALA A 92 -14.46 14.38 18.33
N LYS A 93 -15.07 15.47 17.86
CA LYS A 93 -14.36 16.71 17.54
C LYS A 93 -13.70 17.33 18.77
N GLU A 94 -14.42 17.44 19.90
CA GLU A 94 -13.88 17.96 21.17
C GLU A 94 -12.62 17.19 21.61
N TYR A 95 -12.66 15.85 21.52
CA TYR A 95 -11.49 15.02 21.86
C TYR A 95 -10.33 15.15 20.86
N LEU A 96 -10.62 15.28 19.56
CA LEU A 96 -9.59 15.48 18.54
C LEU A 96 -8.92 16.85 18.64
N GLU A 97 -9.65 17.88 19.04
CA GLU A 97 -9.09 19.21 19.34
C GLU A 97 -8.10 19.12 20.51
N LEU A 98 -8.48 18.46 21.60
CA LEU A 98 -7.59 18.23 22.73
C LEU A 98 -6.30 17.47 22.34
N ILE A 99 -6.43 16.45 21.50
CA ILE A 99 -5.27 15.71 20.97
C ILE A 99 -4.39 16.62 20.11
N SER A 100 -4.99 17.44 19.25
CA SER A 100 -4.27 18.35 18.35
C SER A 100 -3.48 19.41 19.12
N ASP A 101 -4.05 19.92 20.22
CA ASP A 101 -3.38 20.86 21.12
C ASP A 101 -2.21 20.21 21.87
N THR A 102 -2.26 18.89 22.08
CA THR A 102 -1.24 18.14 22.83
C THR A 102 -0.04 17.71 21.98
N TYR A 103 -0.25 17.34 20.71
CA TYR A 103 0.76 16.65 19.87
C TYR A 103 1.38 17.51 18.75
N LEU A 104 1.26 18.85 18.85
CA LEU A 104 1.69 19.86 17.88
C LEU A 104 0.85 19.89 16.60
N SER A 105 0.52 21.10 16.14
CA SER A 105 -0.28 21.31 14.93
C SER A 105 0.48 20.96 13.65
N VAL A 106 -0.27 20.66 12.58
CA VAL A 106 0.28 20.49 11.23
C VAL A 106 1.03 21.76 10.81
N ASN A 107 2.11 21.64 10.05
CA ASN A 107 2.87 22.82 9.62
C ASN A 107 1.97 23.82 8.86
N THR A 108 1.94 25.07 9.33
CA THR A 108 1.09 26.13 8.77
C THR A 108 1.36 26.44 7.29
N PRO A 109 2.62 26.43 6.78
CA PRO A 109 2.87 26.71 5.38
C PRO A 109 2.13 25.76 4.42
N VAL A 110 2.16 24.44 4.68
CA VAL A 110 1.46 23.45 3.85
C VAL A 110 -0.06 23.60 3.96
N GLN A 111 -0.59 23.97 5.13
CA GLN A 111 -2.02 24.27 5.28
C GLN A 111 -2.44 25.45 4.39
N ASN A 112 -1.64 26.51 4.33
CA ASN A 112 -1.95 27.71 3.54
C ASN A 112 -1.92 27.47 2.03
N VAL A 113 -1.07 26.56 1.54
CA VAL A 113 -0.97 26.23 0.10
C VAL A 113 -1.76 24.99 -0.29
N LEU A 114 -2.55 24.42 0.63
CA LEU A 114 -3.26 23.15 0.41
C LEU A 114 -4.20 23.22 -0.81
N SER A 115 -4.96 24.32 -0.94
CA SER A 115 -5.84 24.53 -2.09
C SER A 115 -5.09 24.52 -3.41
N ASP A 116 -3.91 25.16 -3.45
CA ASP A 116 -3.10 25.27 -4.65
C ASP A 116 -2.46 23.91 -4.99
N LEU A 117 -1.99 23.19 -3.98
CA LEU A 117 -1.46 21.83 -4.15
C LEU A 117 -2.52 20.87 -4.71
N LEU A 118 -3.77 20.96 -4.24
CA LEU A 118 -4.85 20.09 -4.70
C LEU A 118 -5.25 20.33 -6.16
N GLN A 119 -4.97 21.51 -6.73
CA GLN A 119 -5.20 21.76 -8.16
C GLN A 119 -4.34 20.86 -9.05
N TRP A 120 -3.18 20.41 -8.56
CA TRP A 120 -2.27 19.51 -9.28
C TRP A 120 -2.64 18.03 -9.19
N LYS A 121 -3.69 17.69 -8.42
CA LYS A 121 -4.12 16.31 -8.14
C LYS A 121 -4.22 15.46 -9.41
N ASN A 122 -5.03 15.88 -10.37
CA ASN A 122 -5.30 15.11 -11.59
C ASN A 122 -4.02 14.88 -12.42
N LEU A 123 -3.18 15.91 -12.53
CA LEU A 123 -1.93 15.83 -13.29
C LEU A 123 -0.96 14.83 -12.65
N ILE A 124 -0.77 14.90 -11.33
CA ILE A 124 0.13 14.00 -10.61
C ILE A 124 -0.40 12.57 -10.61
N GLN A 125 -1.68 12.39 -10.28
CA GLN A 125 -2.31 11.06 -10.25
C GLN A 125 -2.28 10.39 -11.61
N SER A 126 -2.52 11.12 -12.70
CA SER A 126 -2.45 10.54 -14.05
C SER A 126 -1.07 9.96 -14.38
N GLN A 127 0.02 10.61 -13.95
CA GLN A 127 1.39 10.13 -14.17
C GLN A 127 1.68 8.89 -13.33
N ILE A 128 1.27 8.91 -12.06
CA ILE A 128 1.43 7.80 -11.13
C ILE A 128 0.64 6.59 -11.63
N THR A 129 -0.65 6.76 -11.96
CA THR A 129 -1.53 5.70 -12.46
C THR A 129 -1.00 5.07 -13.75
N LYS A 130 -0.51 5.88 -14.71
CA LYS A 130 0.14 5.35 -15.92
C LYS A 130 1.34 4.46 -15.60
N ARG A 131 2.17 4.86 -14.63
CA ARG A 131 3.33 4.08 -14.19
C ARG A 131 2.91 2.78 -13.51
N ILE A 132 1.90 2.84 -12.64
CA ILE A 132 1.33 1.66 -11.98
C ILE A 132 0.81 0.67 -13.00
N GLN A 133 -0.02 1.13 -13.94
CA GLN A 133 -0.58 0.28 -15.00
C GLN A 133 0.53 -0.38 -15.83
N ARG A 134 1.56 0.39 -16.24
CA ARG A 134 2.70 -0.16 -16.97
C ARG A 134 3.41 -1.26 -16.18
N ASN A 135 3.67 -1.03 -14.89
CA ASN A 135 4.36 -1.98 -14.03
C ASN A 135 3.51 -3.23 -13.77
N LEU A 136 2.21 -3.07 -13.56
CA LEU A 136 1.27 -4.17 -13.36
C LEU A 136 1.14 -5.02 -14.62
N SER A 137 0.99 -4.42 -15.80
CA SER A 137 0.98 -5.13 -17.08
C SER A 137 2.29 -5.90 -17.32
N PHE A 138 3.43 -5.29 -16.95
CA PHE A 138 4.73 -5.96 -17.03
C PHE A 138 4.81 -7.18 -16.11
N LEU A 139 4.40 -7.05 -14.85
CA LEU A 139 4.36 -8.16 -13.90
C LEU A 139 3.43 -9.28 -14.37
N LYS A 140 2.21 -8.93 -14.81
CA LYS A 140 1.24 -9.88 -15.39
C LYS A 140 1.84 -10.67 -16.55
N ARG A 141 2.53 -9.99 -17.48
CA ARG A 141 3.17 -10.65 -18.61
C ARG A 141 4.26 -11.64 -18.18
N ILE A 142 5.05 -11.31 -17.17
CA ILE A 142 6.08 -12.22 -16.66
C ILE A 142 5.43 -13.43 -15.98
N LEU A 143 4.40 -13.21 -15.17
CA LEU A 143 3.70 -14.29 -14.47
C LEU A 143 2.80 -15.13 -15.39
N ASN A 144 2.58 -14.73 -16.64
CA ASN A 144 1.93 -15.57 -17.64
C ASN A 144 2.87 -16.67 -18.18
N ASP A 145 4.18 -16.58 -17.96
CA ASP A 145 5.11 -17.67 -18.28
C ASP A 145 4.83 -18.88 -17.35
N VAL A 146 4.51 -20.02 -17.95
CA VAL A 146 4.13 -21.26 -17.26
C VAL A 146 5.21 -21.76 -16.32
N ASN A 147 6.50 -21.55 -16.64
CA ASN A 147 7.58 -21.99 -15.77
C ASN A 147 7.69 -21.14 -14.51
N ILE A 148 7.30 -19.87 -14.63
CA ILE A 148 7.35 -18.90 -13.53
C ILE A 148 6.10 -19.05 -12.65
N SER A 149 4.90 -19.13 -13.25
CA SER A 149 3.63 -19.23 -12.51
C SER A 149 3.50 -20.50 -11.67
N LYS A 150 4.23 -21.56 -12.02
CA LYS A 150 4.34 -22.77 -11.19
C LYS A 150 5.06 -22.54 -9.86
N VAL A 151 5.92 -21.52 -9.80
CA VAL A 151 6.81 -21.27 -8.67
C VAL A 151 6.40 -20.01 -7.90
N VAL A 152 5.95 -18.98 -8.61
CA VAL A 152 5.60 -17.67 -8.04
C VAL A 152 4.14 -17.39 -8.32
N ARG A 153 3.38 -17.11 -7.25
CA ARG A 153 1.99 -16.67 -7.31
C ARG A 153 1.89 -15.20 -6.94
N CYS A 154 0.87 -14.54 -7.46
CA CYS A 154 0.53 -13.17 -7.12
C CYS A 154 -0.98 -13.02 -7.24
N ASP A 155 -1.64 -12.71 -6.13
CA ASP A 155 -3.00 -12.19 -6.18
C ASP A 155 -2.89 -10.74 -6.64
N PHE A 156 -3.37 -10.47 -7.86
CA PHE A 156 -3.18 -9.16 -8.44
C PHE A 156 -4.03 -8.12 -7.69
N PRO A 157 -3.42 -7.00 -7.27
CA PRO A 157 -4.12 -5.97 -6.50
C PRO A 157 -5.22 -5.31 -7.35
N ASN A 158 -6.29 -4.88 -6.67
CA ASN A 158 -7.33 -4.04 -7.26
C ASN A 158 -7.04 -2.55 -7.09
N ALA A 159 -6.02 -2.18 -6.31
CA ALA A 159 -5.71 -0.80 -5.98
C ALA A 159 -4.29 -0.62 -5.43
N GLY A 160 -3.91 0.64 -5.21
CA GLY A 160 -2.64 1.02 -4.63
C GLY A 160 -1.49 0.91 -5.64
N TRP A 161 -0.31 0.49 -5.19
CA TRP A 161 0.87 0.35 -6.05
C TRP A 161 1.85 -0.72 -5.55
N TYR A 162 1.37 -1.64 -4.71
CA TYR A 162 2.13 -2.79 -4.22
C TYR A 162 1.55 -4.08 -4.81
N CYS A 163 2.39 -5.11 -4.93
CA CYS A 163 1.95 -6.46 -5.27
C CYS A 163 2.63 -7.43 -4.29
N VAL A 164 1.89 -8.43 -3.85
CA VAL A 164 2.38 -9.47 -2.96
C VAL A 164 2.74 -10.68 -3.81
N LEU A 165 4.00 -11.08 -3.76
CA LEU A 165 4.50 -12.27 -4.45
C LEU A 165 4.67 -13.41 -3.45
N GLU A 166 4.11 -14.56 -3.76
CA GLU A 166 4.16 -15.77 -2.92
C GLU A 166 4.98 -16.86 -3.62
N SER A 167 5.90 -17.49 -2.89
CA SER A 167 6.65 -18.66 -3.35
C SER A 167 7.27 -19.38 -2.16
N GLU A 168 7.27 -20.71 -2.18
CA GLU A 168 8.03 -21.51 -1.20
C GLU A 168 9.53 -21.19 -1.23
N LYS A 169 10.06 -20.80 -2.40
CA LYS A 169 11.47 -20.44 -2.57
C LYS A 169 11.88 -19.15 -1.85
N PHE A 170 10.91 -18.33 -1.45
CA PHE A 170 11.20 -17.12 -0.69
C PHE A 170 11.48 -17.43 0.77
N PHE A 171 11.21 -18.64 1.26
CA PHE A 171 11.44 -18.99 2.66
C PHE A 171 12.92 -19.36 2.94
N PRO A 172 13.52 -18.87 4.05
CA PRO A 172 13.01 -17.84 4.96
C PRO A 172 13.02 -16.44 4.32
N GLU A 173 11.91 -15.69 4.46
CA GLU A 173 11.66 -14.43 3.73
C GLU A 173 12.70 -13.31 4.00
N GLU A 174 13.16 -13.21 5.24
CA GLU A 174 14.17 -12.23 5.64
C GLU A 174 15.53 -12.54 5.01
N GLU A 175 15.92 -13.82 5.01
CA GLU A 175 17.16 -14.27 4.37
C GLU A 175 17.10 -14.13 2.85
N PHE A 176 15.95 -14.41 2.25
CA PHE A 176 15.72 -14.16 0.82
C PHE A 176 15.86 -12.67 0.50
N SER A 177 15.23 -11.79 1.27
CA SER A 177 15.32 -10.33 1.09
C SER A 177 16.75 -9.81 1.23
N LEU A 178 17.50 -10.35 2.20
CA LEU A 178 18.92 -10.01 2.40
C LEU A 178 19.83 -10.52 1.28
N ARG A 179 19.63 -11.76 0.80
CA ARG A 179 20.36 -12.31 -0.35
C ARG A 179 20.12 -11.49 -1.61
N LEU A 180 18.86 -11.17 -1.88
CA LEU A 180 18.47 -10.32 -3.00
C LEU A 180 19.16 -8.95 -2.95
N LEU A 181 19.23 -8.34 -1.76
CA LEU A 181 19.92 -7.06 -1.57
C LEU A 181 21.43 -7.20 -1.82
N LYS A 182 22.07 -8.22 -1.25
CA LYS A 182 23.52 -8.41 -1.36
C LYS A 182 23.95 -8.70 -2.80
N GLU A 183 23.27 -9.63 -3.44
CA GLU A 183 23.64 -10.18 -4.76
C GLU A 183 23.09 -9.35 -5.92
N LYS A 184 21.86 -8.85 -5.82
CA LYS A 184 21.13 -8.20 -6.93
C LYS A 184 20.87 -6.71 -6.72
N LYS A 185 21.33 -6.14 -5.60
CA LYS A 185 21.11 -4.72 -5.23
C LYS A 185 19.65 -4.30 -5.30
N SER A 186 18.75 -5.27 -5.04
CA SER A 186 17.29 -5.09 -5.08
C SER A 186 16.74 -5.42 -3.71
N ILE A 187 15.79 -4.62 -3.21
CA ILE A 187 15.19 -4.81 -1.89
C ILE A 187 13.71 -5.13 -2.04
N CYS A 188 13.24 -6.09 -1.25
CA CYS A 188 11.83 -6.39 -1.04
C CYS A 188 11.54 -6.44 0.47
N SER A 189 10.29 -6.16 0.84
CA SER A 189 9.84 -6.27 2.22
C SER A 189 9.33 -7.69 2.49
N SER A 190 9.78 -8.28 3.58
CA SER A 190 9.24 -9.55 4.12
C SER A 190 7.77 -9.38 4.53
N TRP A 191 6.93 -10.39 4.26
CA TRP A 191 5.52 -10.40 4.67
C TRP A 191 5.37 -10.36 6.18
N ARG A 192 6.32 -10.94 6.93
CA ARG A 192 6.34 -10.89 8.40
C ARG A 192 6.30 -9.46 8.95
N ASN A 193 6.87 -8.49 8.23
CA ASN A 193 6.90 -7.10 8.67
C ASN A 193 5.52 -6.41 8.57
N VAL A 194 4.56 -7.04 7.90
CA VAL A 194 3.21 -6.50 7.65
C VAL A 194 2.12 -7.35 8.29
N ARG A 195 2.47 -8.50 8.88
CA ARG A 195 1.57 -9.31 9.69
C ARG A 195 1.42 -8.66 11.07
N PHE A 196 0.19 -8.29 11.45
CA PHE A 196 -0.11 -7.96 12.85
C PHE A 196 0.25 -9.18 13.71
N SER A 197 1.17 -9.01 14.66
CA SER A 197 1.59 -10.11 15.51
C SER A 197 0.40 -10.66 16.28
N GLU A 198 -0.01 -11.89 15.99
CA GLU A 198 -0.78 -12.68 16.97
C GLU A 198 0.09 -12.74 18.23
N ARG A 199 -0.42 -12.23 19.36
CA ARG A 199 0.24 -12.40 20.65
C ARG A 199 0.48 -13.89 20.84
N LYS A 200 1.74 -14.29 21.06
CA LYS A 200 2.03 -15.63 21.56
C LYS A 200 1.32 -15.77 22.92
N GLU A 201 0.23 -16.52 22.99
CA GLU A 201 -0.26 -17.01 24.29
C GLU A 201 0.81 -17.96 24.86
N PRO A 202 1.40 -17.67 26.03
CA PRO A 202 2.31 -18.60 26.67
C PRO A 202 1.51 -19.80 27.17
N GLY A 203 1.79 -21.00 26.62
CA GLY A 203 1.29 -22.27 27.17
C GLY A 203 0.42 -23.14 26.27
N LYS A 204 0.12 -22.74 25.03
CA LYS A 204 -0.50 -23.65 24.04
C LYS A 204 0.55 -24.18 23.07
N ASN A 205 0.89 -25.45 23.20
CA ASN A 205 1.58 -26.20 22.16
C ASN A 205 0.77 -26.08 20.86
N ARG A 206 1.40 -25.57 19.81
CA ARG A 206 0.82 -25.58 18.47
C ARG A 206 0.67 -27.02 17.97
N PRO A 207 -0.39 -27.37 17.23
CA PRO A 207 -0.31 -28.49 16.32
C PRO A 207 0.77 -28.17 15.27
N GLU A 208 1.63 -29.15 15.02
CA GLU A 208 2.65 -29.16 13.97
C GLU A 208 2.04 -28.71 12.62
N PRO A 209 2.74 -27.90 11.82
CA PRO A 209 2.33 -27.65 10.45
C PRO A 209 2.54 -28.94 9.65
N PHE A 210 1.44 -29.51 9.14
CA PHE A 210 1.36 -30.55 8.10
C PHE A 210 2.59 -31.46 7.97
N ASP A 211 2.47 -32.64 8.55
CA ASP A 211 3.40 -33.76 8.39
C ASP A 211 3.34 -34.29 6.95
N GLY A 212 4.18 -33.71 6.08
CA GLY A 212 4.52 -34.23 4.76
C GLY A 212 5.81 -35.04 4.82
N ASN A 213 5.95 -35.94 5.79
CA ASN A 213 7.12 -36.80 5.91
C ASN A 213 7.06 -37.95 4.90
N GLY A 214 8.08 -38.00 4.03
CA GLY A 214 8.46 -39.20 3.31
C GLY A 214 8.85 -38.93 1.86
N ILE A 215 10.16 -38.99 1.58
CA ILE A 215 10.74 -39.10 0.22
C ILE A 215 10.94 -37.77 -0.53
N VAL A 216 11.68 -36.79 0.03
CA VAL A 216 12.41 -35.81 -0.80
C VAL A 216 13.73 -35.38 -0.15
N ARG A 217 14.55 -36.33 0.32
CA ARG A 217 15.93 -36.00 0.76
C ARG A 217 17.03 -36.29 -0.26
N ASP A 218 16.76 -37.00 -1.35
CA ASP A 218 17.82 -37.44 -2.28
C ASP A 218 17.71 -36.92 -3.73
N ARG A 219 16.90 -35.89 -4.00
CA ARG A 219 16.77 -35.34 -5.39
C ARG A 219 16.91 -33.82 -5.52
N LEU A 220 17.54 -33.16 -4.53
CA LEU A 220 17.61 -31.68 -4.46
C LEU A 220 18.98 -31.07 -4.79
N GLU A 221 19.97 -31.82 -5.29
CA GLU A 221 21.31 -31.24 -5.53
C GLU A 221 21.64 -30.86 -6.98
N ARG A 222 20.76 -31.05 -7.98
CA ARG A 222 21.10 -30.67 -9.37
C ARG A 222 20.10 -29.80 -10.14
N ASN A 223 18.87 -29.59 -9.64
CA ASN A 223 17.85 -28.78 -10.33
C ASN A 223 17.49 -27.45 -9.62
N SER A 224 18.19 -27.10 -8.54
CA SER A 224 17.91 -25.91 -7.71
C SER A 224 18.52 -24.62 -8.26
N VAL A 225 19.65 -24.69 -8.98
CA VAL A 225 20.39 -23.50 -9.45
C VAL A 225 19.71 -22.83 -10.66
N GLU A 226 19.24 -23.60 -11.64
CA GLU A 226 18.56 -23.04 -12.82
C GLU A 226 17.23 -22.37 -12.45
N SER A 227 16.45 -23.00 -11.57
CA SER A 227 15.15 -22.44 -11.17
C SER A 227 15.26 -21.30 -10.14
N PHE A 228 16.40 -21.16 -9.46
CA PHE A 228 16.73 -19.99 -8.63
C PHE A 228 17.13 -18.79 -9.50
N ASN A 229 17.93 -19.02 -10.54
CA ASN A 229 18.30 -17.99 -11.51
C ASN A 229 17.07 -17.40 -12.22
N SER A 230 16.08 -18.21 -12.59
CA SER A 230 14.84 -17.73 -13.21
C SER A 230 14.00 -16.83 -12.29
N THR A 231 13.93 -17.15 -10.98
CA THR A 231 13.24 -16.32 -9.98
C THR A 231 14.03 -15.04 -9.68
N LEU A 232 15.37 -15.10 -9.66
CA LEU A 232 16.24 -13.94 -9.51
C LEU A 232 16.16 -12.98 -10.71
N GLU A 233 16.15 -13.52 -11.93
CA GLU A 233 15.95 -12.75 -13.15
C GLU A 233 14.61 -12.02 -13.16
N LEU A 234 13.55 -12.66 -12.66
CA LEU A 234 12.24 -12.04 -12.53
C LEU A 234 12.29 -10.82 -11.61
N VAL A 235 12.94 -10.92 -10.46
CA VAL A 235 13.08 -9.80 -9.53
C VAL A 235 13.95 -8.67 -10.10
N GLN A 236 15.01 -9.00 -10.85
CA GLN A 236 15.84 -8.00 -11.56
C GLN A 236 15.09 -7.32 -12.73
N LYS A 237 14.30 -8.08 -13.48
CA LYS A 237 13.41 -7.55 -14.52
C LYS A 237 12.38 -6.59 -13.91
N LEU A 238 11.88 -6.88 -12.71
CA LEU A 238 10.97 -6.00 -11.98
C LEU A 238 11.67 -4.74 -11.42
N SER A 239 12.91 -4.84 -10.92
CA SER A 239 13.63 -3.69 -10.36
C SER A 239 14.14 -2.71 -11.42
N SER A 240 14.56 -3.20 -12.59
CA SER A 240 15.02 -2.37 -13.72
C SER A 240 13.91 -1.49 -14.33
N VAL A 241 12.66 -1.94 -14.32
CA VAL A 241 11.50 -1.12 -14.77
C VAL A 241 11.18 0.00 -13.77
N GLY A 242 11.48 -0.19 -12.49
CA GLY A 242 11.39 0.84 -11.45
C GLY A 242 12.45 1.95 -11.56
N ALA A 243 13.60 1.69 -12.19
CA ALA A 243 14.71 2.63 -12.27
C ALA A 243 14.64 3.62 -13.45
N ALA A 244 13.74 3.40 -14.43
CA ALA A 244 13.60 4.29 -15.58
C ALA A 244 12.80 5.57 -15.22
N LEU A 245 13.52 6.57 -14.72
CA LEU A 245 13.15 7.99 -14.84
C LEU A 245 13.80 8.54 -16.12
N PRO A 246 13.10 9.31 -16.97
CA PRO A 246 13.79 10.19 -17.89
C PRO A 246 14.57 11.20 -17.05
N ARG A 247 15.89 11.25 -17.23
CA ARG A 247 16.67 12.44 -16.85
C ARG A 247 16.22 13.56 -17.79
N HIS A 248 15.20 14.32 -17.41
CA HIS A 248 14.94 15.58 -18.10
C HIS A 248 15.84 16.66 -17.50
N CYS A 249 16.69 17.19 -18.38
CA CYS A 249 17.52 18.36 -18.22
C CYS A 249 16.75 19.50 -17.57
N LEU A 250 17.30 20.06 -16.50
CA LEU A 250 16.92 21.38 -16.02
C LEU A 250 17.28 22.41 -17.10
N PRO A 251 16.42 23.39 -17.42
CA PRO A 251 16.82 24.53 -18.24
C PRO A 251 17.94 25.29 -17.51
N SER A 252 19.05 25.50 -18.21
CA SER A 252 20.16 26.34 -17.78
C SER A 252 19.67 27.73 -17.42
N SER A 253 20.10 28.21 -16.25
CA SER A 253 19.95 29.56 -15.76
C SER A 253 20.80 30.55 -16.58
N GLU A 254 20.24 31.15 -17.61
CA GLU A 254 20.77 32.38 -18.23
C GLU A 254 19.62 33.25 -18.74
N CYS A 255 19.18 34.18 -17.89
CA CYS A 255 18.52 35.42 -18.28
C CYS A 255 18.62 36.38 -17.09
N ARG A 256 19.80 37.00 -16.94
CA ARG A 256 19.98 38.22 -16.14
C ARG A 256 20.20 39.40 -17.08
N SER A 257 19.46 40.47 -16.79
CA SER A 257 19.79 41.88 -16.96
C SER A 257 20.05 42.43 -18.37
N SER A 258 19.07 43.20 -18.86
CA SER A 258 19.34 44.51 -19.46
C SER A 258 18.15 45.45 -19.22
N HIS A 259 18.19 46.18 -18.11
CA HIS A 259 17.54 47.49 -17.94
C HIS A 259 18.62 48.41 -17.36
N GLY A 260 18.91 49.50 -18.07
CA GLY A 260 19.88 50.50 -17.64
C GLY A 260 20.44 51.31 -18.79
N SER A 261 19.66 52.27 -19.29
CA SER A 261 20.02 53.66 -19.59
C SER A 261 18.82 54.36 -20.23
#